data_AF-A0A2P7RZ92-F1
#
_entry.id   AF-A0A2P7RZ92-F1
#
_cell.length_a   1.000
_cell.length_b   1.000
_cell.length_c   1.000
_cell.angle_alpha   90.00
_cell.angle_beta   90.00
_cell.angle_gamma   90.00
#
_symmetry.space_group_name_H-M   'P 1'
#
loop_
_entity.id
_entity.type
_entity.pdbx_description
1 polymer ?
#
loop_
_entity_poly.entity_id
_entity_poly.type
_entity_poly.pdbx_seq_one_letter_code
_entity_poly.pdbx_strand_id
1 'polypeptide(L)'
;DHPSFTERAPKLGGLIEFYRSPARLQWSPTGTNVPDYPKLAQLWWQAIGDASSGAKSAQEAMDSLCAEQEKVLGRLERAGVLGDTGPKLADEHDLAYWNAEAVKAGNLAPQLKIDNEKEKPITVNYDELVKSWSK
;
A
#
# COMPACT_ATOMS: atom_id res chain seq x y z
N ASP A 1 10.58 7.69 -24.20
CA ASP A 1 11.57 6.76 -24.75
C ASP A 1 12.88 7.47 -25.00
N HIS A 2 13.95 7.02 -24.36
CA HIS A 2 15.29 7.61 -24.49
C HIS A 2 16.22 6.60 -25.19
N PRO A 3 17.05 7.00 -26.16
CA PRO A 3 17.91 6.09 -26.95
C PRO A 3 18.76 5.13 -26.10
N SER A 4 19.23 5.62 -24.95
CA SER A 4 20.02 4.86 -23.97
C SER A 4 19.35 3.57 -23.45
N PHE A 5 18.01 3.48 -23.46
CA PHE A 5 17.32 2.25 -23.08
C PHE A 5 17.35 1.20 -24.20
N THR A 6 17.36 1.59 -25.46
CA THR A 6 17.50 0.64 -26.58
C THR A 6 18.93 0.10 -26.65
N GLU A 7 19.93 0.98 -26.52
CA GLU A 7 21.35 0.62 -26.62
C GLU A 7 21.81 -0.34 -25.52
N ARG A 8 21.29 -0.18 -24.30
CA ARG A 8 21.69 -0.99 -23.14
C ARG A 8 20.83 -2.24 -22.95
N ALA A 9 19.78 -2.44 -23.75
CA ALA A 9 18.87 -3.59 -23.63
C ALA A 9 19.62 -4.94 -23.60
N PRO A 10 20.62 -5.21 -24.45
CA PRO A 10 21.37 -6.47 -24.40
C PRO A 10 22.17 -6.70 -23.10
N LYS A 11 22.46 -5.63 -22.34
CA LYS A 11 23.27 -5.69 -21.12
C LYS A 11 22.43 -5.74 -19.85
N LEU A 12 21.23 -5.18 -19.87
CA LEU A 12 20.38 -4.98 -18.68
C LEU A 12 19.08 -5.80 -18.72
N GLY A 13 18.79 -6.47 -19.83
CA GLY A 13 17.70 -7.44 -19.95
C GLY A 13 16.34 -6.88 -19.48
N GLY A 14 15.62 -7.69 -18.70
CA GLY A 14 14.24 -7.39 -18.27
C GLY A 14 14.06 -6.07 -17.52
N LEU A 15 15.11 -5.54 -16.87
CA LEU A 15 15.05 -4.23 -16.22
C LEU A 15 14.74 -3.13 -17.24
N ILE A 16 15.38 -3.17 -18.41
CA ILE A 16 15.15 -2.18 -19.46
C ILE A 16 13.80 -2.36 -20.14
N GLU A 17 13.34 -3.58 -20.30
CA GLU A 17 12.04 -3.84 -20.93
C GLU A 17 10.89 -3.28 -20.09
N PHE A 18 10.97 -3.36 -18.75
CA PHE A 18 10.02 -2.69 -17.87
C PHE A 18 9.97 -1.16 -18.10
N TYR A 19 11.12 -0.48 -18.10
CA TYR A 19 11.18 0.98 -18.29
C TYR A 19 10.88 1.43 -19.73
N ARG A 20 10.89 0.53 -20.71
CA ARG A 20 10.40 0.79 -22.08
C ARG A 20 8.89 0.57 -22.20
N SER A 21 8.32 -0.28 -21.36
CA SER A 21 6.88 -0.57 -21.37
C SER A 21 6.04 0.61 -20.84
N PRO A 22 4.75 0.70 -21.23
CA PRO A 22 3.78 1.60 -20.61
C PRO A 22 3.56 1.32 -19.12
N ALA A 23 3.85 0.11 -18.63
CA ALA A 23 3.60 -0.30 -17.25
C ALA A 23 4.36 0.56 -16.23
N ARG A 24 5.50 1.14 -16.62
CA ARG A 24 6.24 2.09 -15.76
C ARG A 24 5.39 3.28 -15.32
N LEU A 25 4.39 3.68 -16.11
CA LEU A 25 3.49 4.81 -15.81
C LEU A 25 2.40 4.40 -14.82
N GLN A 26 2.11 3.09 -14.75
CA GLN A 26 1.16 2.53 -13.79
C GLN A 26 1.85 2.03 -12.52
N TRP A 27 3.17 1.97 -12.51
CA TRP A 27 3.93 1.58 -11.34
C TRP A 27 3.94 2.73 -10.32
N SER A 28 3.40 2.45 -9.14
CA SER A 28 3.56 3.31 -7.98
C SER A 28 4.91 3.01 -7.31
N PRO A 29 5.69 4.03 -6.90
CA PRO A 29 6.87 3.79 -6.08
C PRO A 29 6.45 3.03 -4.82
N THR A 30 7.25 2.06 -4.39
CA THR A 30 6.95 1.19 -3.22
C THR A 30 7.01 1.92 -1.88
N GLY A 31 6.99 3.26 -1.89
CA GLY A 31 7.11 4.12 -0.72
C GLY A 31 8.48 4.04 -0.04
N THR A 32 8.63 4.82 1.01
CA THR A 32 9.73 4.68 1.97
C THR A 32 9.55 3.35 2.71
N ASN A 33 10.63 2.59 2.90
CA ASN A 33 10.57 1.29 3.57
C ASN A 33 9.90 1.42 4.95
N VAL A 34 9.09 0.40 5.29
CA VAL A 34 8.43 0.31 6.59
C VAL A 34 9.49 0.18 7.70
N PRO A 35 9.46 1.03 8.75
CA PRO A 35 10.39 0.93 9.87
C PRO A 35 10.34 -0.44 10.56
N ASP A 36 11.48 -1.13 10.67
CA ASP A 36 11.63 -2.46 11.30
C ASP A 36 10.56 -3.48 10.85
N TYR A 37 10.44 -3.65 9.53
CA TYR A 37 9.52 -4.63 8.90
C TYR A 37 9.53 -6.02 9.57
N PRO A 38 10.67 -6.63 9.95
CA PRO A 38 10.67 -7.93 10.62
C PRO A 38 9.84 -7.98 11.90
N LYS A 39 9.84 -6.91 12.72
CA LYS A 39 9.02 -6.86 13.93
C LYS A 39 7.54 -6.65 13.61
N LEU A 40 7.22 -5.80 12.64
CA LEU A 40 5.83 -5.49 12.30
C LEU A 40 5.14 -6.64 11.55
N ALA A 41 5.88 -7.37 10.70
CA ALA A 41 5.34 -8.47 9.90
C ALA A 41 4.82 -9.64 10.76
N GLN A 42 5.35 -9.83 11.98
CA GLN A 42 4.88 -10.87 12.90
C GLN A 42 3.44 -10.63 13.38
N LEU A 43 3.02 -9.36 13.48
CA LEU A 43 1.68 -8.98 13.93
C LEU A 43 0.60 -9.34 12.91
N TRP A 44 0.98 -9.39 11.62
CA TRP A 44 0.06 -9.62 10.51
C TRP A 44 -0.62 -11.00 10.60
N TRP A 45 0.11 -12.03 11.03
CA TRP A 45 -0.44 -13.39 11.12
C TRP A 45 -1.54 -13.52 12.17
N GLN A 46 -1.42 -12.82 13.31
CA GLN A 46 -2.45 -12.82 14.33
C GLN A 46 -3.71 -12.12 13.83
N ALA A 47 -3.56 -10.96 13.17
CA ALA A 47 -4.68 -10.21 12.62
C ALA A 47 -5.42 -10.95 11.49
N ILE A 48 -4.70 -11.65 10.59
CA ILE A 48 -5.34 -12.51 9.58
C ILE A 48 -6.18 -13.60 10.25
N GLY A 49 -5.63 -14.27 11.26
CA GLY A 49 -6.30 -15.40 11.90
C GLY A 49 -7.66 -15.00 12.45
N ASP A 50 -7.74 -13.85 13.12
CA ASP A 50 -8.98 -13.29 13.66
C ASP A 50 -10.00 -12.97 12.54
N ALA A 51 -9.55 -12.33 11.44
CA ALA A 51 -10.43 -11.97 10.33
C ALA A 51 -10.92 -13.18 9.53
N SER A 52 -10.01 -14.10 9.18
CA SER A 52 -10.32 -15.26 8.35
C SER A 52 -11.18 -16.30 9.06
N SER A 53 -11.10 -16.37 10.40
CA SER A 53 -11.97 -17.24 11.21
C SER A 53 -13.35 -16.62 11.48
N GLY A 54 -13.53 -15.33 11.20
CA GLY A 54 -14.74 -14.58 11.53
C GLY A 54 -14.85 -14.21 13.01
N ALA A 55 -13.79 -14.40 13.81
CA ALA A 55 -13.75 -13.97 15.20
C ALA A 55 -13.80 -12.43 15.33
N LYS A 56 -13.26 -11.72 14.34
CA LYS A 56 -13.39 -10.27 14.17
C LYS A 56 -13.84 -9.94 12.76
N SER A 57 -14.54 -8.82 12.59
CA SER A 57 -14.73 -8.22 11.27
C SER A 57 -13.38 -7.78 10.68
N ALA A 58 -13.35 -7.57 9.37
CA ALA A 58 -12.15 -7.07 8.70
C ALA A 58 -11.68 -5.73 9.31
N GLN A 59 -12.60 -4.83 9.64
CA GLN A 59 -12.26 -3.56 10.27
C GLN A 59 -11.67 -3.75 11.66
N GLU A 60 -12.31 -4.51 12.54
CA GLU A 60 -11.80 -4.76 13.91
C GLU A 60 -10.43 -5.45 13.92
N ALA A 61 -10.18 -6.35 12.97
CA ALA A 61 -8.87 -6.98 12.80
C ALA A 61 -7.80 -5.97 12.36
N MET A 62 -8.12 -5.08 11.42
CA MET A 62 -7.22 -4.02 10.97
C MET A 62 -6.98 -2.97 12.06
N ASP A 63 -7.99 -2.60 12.83
CA ASP A 63 -7.86 -1.67 13.97
C ASP A 63 -6.96 -2.28 15.05
N SER A 64 -7.14 -3.59 15.34
CA SER A 64 -6.27 -4.32 16.26
C SER A 64 -4.81 -4.35 15.78
N LEU A 65 -4.60 -4.60 14.48
CA LEU A 65 -3.28 -4.61 13.87
C LEU A 65 -2.62 -3.23 13.96
N CYS A 66 -3.36 -2.17 13.64
CA CYS A 66 -2.88 -0.79 13.71
C CYS A 66 -2.39 -0.47 15.13
N ALA A 67 -3.21 -0.73 16.14
CA ALA A 67 -2.86 -0.47 17.54
C ALA A 67 -1.60 -1.22 18.00
N GLU A 68 -1.41 -2.47 17.58
CA GLU A 68 -0.19 -3.22 17.88
C GLU A 68 1.03 -2.70 17.13
N GLN A 69 0.87 -2.29 15.87
CA GLN A 69 1.94 -1.67 15.09
C GLN A 69 2.39 -0.33 15.70
N GLU A 70 1.44 0.52 16.12
CA GLU A 70 1.73 1.77 16.82
C GLU A 70 2.49 1.56 18.13
N LYS A 71 2.14 0.52 18.91
CA LYS A 71 2.88 0.16 20.12
C LYS A 71 4.34 -0.19 19.82
N VAL A 72 4.62 -0.86 18.71
CA VAL A 72 5.99 -1.18 18.27
C VAL A 72 6.70 0.07 17.79
N LEU A 73 6.07 0.85 16.91
CA LEU A 73 6.63 2.07 16.34
C LEU A 73 6.92 3.12 17.42
N GLY A 74 6.02 3.32 18.38
CA GLY A 74 6.25 4.23 19.50
C GLY A 74 7.39 3.79 20.43
N ARG A 75 7.66 2.49 20.55
CA ARG A 75 8.86 2.02 21.26
C ARG A 75 10.13 2.33 20.46
N LEU A 76 10.10 2.17 19.14
CA LEU A 76 11.23 2.45 18.26
C LEU A 76 11.56 3.95 18.23
N GLU A 77 10.53 4.81 18.15
CA GLU A 77 10.67 6.26 18.26
C GLU A 77 11.35 6.65 19.57
N ARG A 78 10.83 6.16 20.71
CA ARG A 78 11.43 6.44 22.04
C ARG A 78 12.86 5.92 22.19
N ALA A 79 13.17 4.79 21.57
CA ALA A 79 14.49 4.18 21.68
C ALA A 79 15.55 4.94 20.87
N GLY A 80 15.16 5.68 19.82
CA GLY A 80 16.08 6.50 19.01
C GLY A 80 17.16 5.70 18.26
N VAL A 81 17.05 4.37 18.20
CA VAL A 81 18.11 3.48 17.66
C VAL A 81 18.36 3.66 16.16
N LEU A 82 17.41 4.28 15.44
CA LEU A 82 17.50 4.58 14.02
C LEU A 82 17.93 6.03 13.73
N GLY A 83 18.23 6.83 14.76
CA GLY A 83 18.61 8.24 14.60
C GLY A 83 17.60 9.03 13.77
N ASP A 84 18.09 9.81 12.80
CA ASP A 84 17.27 10.69 11.96
C ASP A 84 16.33 9.95 10.99
N THR A 85 16.49 8.64 10.83
CA THR A 85 15.65 7.80 9.95
C THR A 85 14.64 6.95 10.72
N GLY A 86 14.52 7.17 12.03
CA GLY A 86 13.53 6.49 12.87
C GLY A 86 12.09 6.92 12.60
N PRO A 87 11.11 6.08 12.96
CA PRO A 87 9.70 6.46 12.89
C PRO A 87 9.41 7.62 13.84
N LYS A 88 8.49 8.48 13.42
CA LYS A 88 7.82 9.44 14.29
C LYS A 88 6.33 9.16 14.22
N LEU A 89 5.71 8.91 15.36
CA LEU A 89 4.25 8.77 15.39
C LEU A 89 3.62 10.13 15.09
N ALA A 90 2.58 10.11 14.28
CA ALA A 90 1.75 11.28 14.07
C ALA A 90 0.79 11.47 15.25
N ASP A 91 0.24 12.67 15.37
CA ASP A 91 -0.85 12.92 16.31
C ASP A 91 -2.09 12.07 15.94
N GLU A 92 -2.82 11.63 16.96
CA GLU A 92 -4.01 10.80 16.75
C GLU A 92 -5.13 11.62 16.11
N HIS A 93 -5.67 11.09 15.01
CA HIS A 93 -6.74 11.71 14.24
C HIS A 93 -7.68 10.65 13.67
N ASP A 94 -8.89 11.09 13.33
CA ASP A 94 -9.89 10.22 12.74
C ASP A 94 -9.62 9.90 11.26
N LEU A 95 -10.36 8.91 10.74
CA LEU A 95 -10.26 8.49 9.34
C LEU A 95 -10.59 9.64 8.36
N ALA A 96 -11.49 10.54 8.74
CA ALA A 96 -11.90 11.67 7.91
C ALA A 96 -10.76 12.67 7.72
N TYR A 97 -10.04 12.99 8.79
CA TYR A 97 -8.83 13.80 8.75
C TYR A 97 -7.76 13.15 7.86
N TRP A 98 -7.46 11.87 8.08
CA TRP A 98 -6.44 11.17 7.29
C TRP A 98 -6.80 11.06 5.81
N ASN A 99 -8.09 10.89 5.50
CA ASN A 99 -8.59 10.94 4.13
C ASN A 99 -8.35 12.33 3.51
N ALA A 100 -8.79 13.39 4.18
CA ALA A 100 -8.68 14.75 3.68
C ALA A 100 -7.22 15.19 3.47
N GLU A 101 -6.33 14.85 4.41
CA GLU A 101 -4.91 15.20 4.33
C GLU A 101 -4.21 14.45 3.19
N ALA A 102 -4.51 13.16 3.00
CA ALA A 102 -3.97 12.39 1.88
C ALA A 102 -4.44 12.93 0.52
N VAL A 103 -5.73 13.25 0.36
CA VAL A 103 -6.28 13.85 -0.87
C VAL A 103 -5.61 15.19 -1.16
N LYS A 104 -5.48 16.06 -0.14
CA LYS A 104 -4.82 17.36 -0.27
C LYS A 104 -3.36 17.23 -0.70
N ALA A 105 -2.66 16.20 -0.23
CA ALA A 105 -1.28 15.90 -0.60
C ALA A 105 -1.15 15.22 -1.99
N GLY A 106 -2.26 14.88 -2.65
CA GLY A 106 -2.25 14.11 -3.90
C GLY A 106 -1.85 12.65 -3.73
N ASN A 107 -1.94 12.12 -2.51
CA ASN A 107 -1.63 10.73 -2.17
C ASN A 107 -2.87 9.84 -2.26
N LEU A 108 -2.65 8.52 -2.28
CA LEU A 108 -3.74 7.56 -2.11
C LEU A 108 -4.32 7.69 -0.70
N ALA A 109 -5.60 8.04 -0.61
CA ALA A 109 -6.28 8.25 0.66
C ALA A 109 -6.93 6.95 1.19
N PRO A 110 -6.97 6.76 2.52
CA PRO A 110 -7.75 5.69 3.11
C PRO A 110 -9.23 5.87 2.75
N GLN A 111 -9.91 4.78 2.39
CA GLN A 111 -11.28 4.85 1.89
C GLN A 111 -12.27 5.07 3.04
N LEU A 112 -13.12 6.08 2.89
CA LEU A 112 -14.21 6.31 3.82
C LEU A 112 -15.27 5.23 3.64
N LYS A 113 -15.99 4.95 4.72
CA LYS A 113 -17.14 4.06 4.67
C LYS A 113 -18.20 4.62 3.71
N ILE A 114 -18.70 3.78 2.83
CA ILE A 114 -19.78 4.10 1.90
C ILE A 114 -21.04 3.31 2.27
N ASP A 115 -22.21 3.81 1.85
CA ASP A 115 -23.50 3.19 2.20
C ASP A 115 -23.63 1.76 1.63
N ASN A 116 -23.05 1.51 0.45
CA ASN A 116 -23.13 0.22 -0.23
C ASN A 116 -21.75 -0.29 -0.68
N GLU A 117 -21.10 -1.07 0.18
CA GLU A 117 -19.83 -1.75 -0.14
C GLU A 117 -20.02 -3.05 -0.96
N LYS A 118 -21.27 -3.45 -1.23
CA LYS A 118 -21.62 -4.70 -1.92
C LYS A 118 -22.56 -4.42 -3.08
N GLU A 119 -22.11 -3.55 -3.99
CA GLU A 119 -22.83 -3.28 -5.23
C GLU A 119 -23.11 -4.56 -6.02
N LYS A 120 -24.18 -4.55 -6.81
CA LYS A 120 -24.56 -5.70 -7.62
C LYS A 120 -23.45 -5.93 -8.66
N PRO A 121 -22.85 -7.13 -8.73
CA PRO A 121 -21.79 -7.39 -9.70
C PRO A 121 -22.32 -7.25 -11.12
N ILE A 122 -21.49 -6.66 -11.99
CA ILE A 122 -21.76 -6.46 -13.41
C ILE A 122 -20.82 -7.38 -14.19
N THR A 123 -21.39 -8.26 -15.01
CA THR A 123 -20.60 -9.12 -15.91
C THR A 123 -20.19 -8.30 -17.14
N VAL A 124 -18.89 -8.32 -17.46
CA VAL A 124 -18.34 -7.73 -18.69
C VAL A 124 -17.93 -8.86 -19.64
N ASN A 125 -18.14 -8.66 -20.94
CA ASN A 125 -17.68 -9.62 -21.95
C ASN A 125 -16.14 -9.64 -21.98
N TYR A 126 -15.55 -10.84 -22.06
CA TYR A 126 -14.10 -11.01 -22.04
C TYR A 126 -13.38 -10.25 -23.18
N ASP A 127 -13.91 -10.33 -24.40
CA ASP A 127 -13.31 -9.65 -25.56
C ASP A 127 -13.40 -8.13 -25.43
N GLU A 128 -14.44 -7.60 -24.78
CA GLU A 128 -14.56 -6.18 -24.46
C GLU A 128 -13.55 -5.74 -23.41
N LEU A 129 -13.31 -6.56 -22.38
CA LEU A 129 -12.31 -6.29 -21.35
C LEU A 129 -10.90 -6.25 -21.93
N VAL A 130 -10.55 -7.20 -22.81
CA VAL A 130 -9.22 -7.27 -23.45
C VAL A 130 -8.94 -6.05 -24.34
N LYS A 131 -9.96 -5.46 -24.98
CA LYS A 131 -9.78 -4.23 -25.77
C LYS A 131 -9.21 -3.06 -24.95
N SER A 132 -9.45 -3.00 -23.64
CA SER A 132 -8.90 -1.96 -22.77
C SER A 132 -7.37 -2.01 -22.64
N TRP A 133 -6.75 -3.13 -23.02
CA TRP A 133 -5.30 -3.33 -22.97
C TRP A 133 -4.62 -3.02 -24.31
N SER A 134 -5.40 -2.93 -25.38
CA SER A 134 -4.93 -2.55 -26.71
C SER A 134 -4.82 -1.03 -26.79
N LYS A 135 -3.59 -0.51 -26.81
CA LYS A 135 -3.30 0.89 -27.19
C LYS A 135 -3.26 1.05 -28.69
#